data_AF-G5QEZ3-F1
#
_entry.id   AF-G5QEZ3-F1
#
_cell.length_a   1.000
_cell.length_b   1.000
_cell.length_c   1.000
_cell.angle_alpha   90.00
_cell.angle_beta   90.00
_cell.angle_gamma   90.00
#
_symmetry.space_group_name_H-M   'P 1'
#
loop_
_entity.id
_entity.type
_entity.pdbx_description
1 polymer ?
#
loop_
_entity_poly.entity_id
_entity_poly.type
_entity_poly.pdbx_seq_one_letter_code
_entity_poly.pdbx_strand_id
1 'polypeptide(L)'
;MLLEAVITAGLGAAAPPALIRGRSGASGALKAALDALAEGATPDFASRQQAIRKALLAAAATVSSNPFIQQLLVDQLLAGYETAAEQASALTDYYNQMEEKGLEQHGGNIARADINGLFKEILANPQAFGLTNTVGMACPPGVSASACSSAMPGFNASQDYLFADHLHPGPQVHTIIAQ
;
A
#
# COMPACT_ATOMS: atom_id res chain seq x y z
N MET A 1 -5.05 4.28 0.54
CA MET A 1 -3.59 3.98 0.38
C MET A 1 -2.95 4.85 -0.71
N LEU A 2 -1.62 5.02 -0.75
CA LEU A 2 -0.96 5.88 -1.79
C LEU A 2 -1.29 5.41 -3.22
N LEU A 3 -1.28 4.09 -3.45
CA LEU A 3 -1.63 3.51 -4.75
C LEU A 3 -3.05 3.88 -5.20
N GLU A 4 -4.00 3.89 -4.27
CA GLU A 4 -5.39 4.28 -4.52
C GLU A 4 -5.51 5.75 -4.90
N ALA A 5 -4.80 6.63 -4.18
CA ALA A 5 -4.76 8.06 -4.51
C ALA A 5 -4.19 8.29 -5.90
N VAL A 6 -3.11 7.58 -6.25
CA VAL A 6 -2.43 7.68 -7.55
C VAL A 6 -3.28 7.12 -8.68
N ILE A 7 -3.95 5.98 -8.50
CA ILE A 7 -4.88 5.42 -9.49
C ILE A 7 -6.06 6.38 -9.69
N THR A 8 -6.64 6.89 -8.61
CA THR A 8 -7.81 7.78 -8.67
C THR A 8 -7.47 9.13 -9.32
N ALA A 9 -6.35 9.74 -8.95
CA ALA A 9 -5.90 11.03 -9.48
C ALA A 9 -5.28 10.89 -10.88
N GLY A 10 -4.40 9.91 -11.07
CA GLY A 10 -3.65 9.68 -12.31
C GLY A 10 -4.56 9.29 -13.46
N LEU A 11 -5.51 8.36 -13.24
CA LEU A 11 -6.50 8.02 -14.28
C LEU A 11 -7.54 9.12 -14.49
N GLY A 12 -7.75 10.00 -13.50
CA GLY A 12 -8.59 11.19 -13.64
C GLY A 12 -7.93 12.32 -14.46
N ALA A 13 -6.60 12.42 -14.41
CA ALA A 13 -5.82 13.48 -15.08
C ALA A 13 -5.24 13.07 -16.45
N ALA A 14 -5.03 11.77 -16.71
CA ALA A 14 -4.34 11.27 -17.90
C ALA A 14 -5.20 11.14 -19.17
N ALA A 15 -6.50 11.45 -19.13
CA ALA A 15 -7.36 11.14 -20.25
C ALA A 15 -7.74 12.34 -21.12
N PRO A 16 -7.57 12.22 -22.45
CA PRO A 16 -8.42 12.93 -23.40
C PRO A 16 -9.90 12.60 -23.11
N PRO A 17 -10.86 13.50 -23.39
CA PRO A 17 -12.29 13.30 -23.10
C PRO A 17 -12.90 12.01 -23.69
N ALA A 18 -12.22 11.37 -24.64
CA ALA A 18 -12.71 10.19 -25.37
C ALA A 18 -12.33 8.83 -24.74
N LEU A 19 -11.50 8.76 -23.70
CA LEU A 19 -10.96 7.48 -23.18
C LEU A 19 -11.40 7.10 -21.75
N ILE A 20 -12.04 7.98 -20.96
CA ILE A 20 -12.55 7.58 -19.63
C ILE A 20 -13.99 7.12 -19.70
N ARG A 21 -14.22 5.88 -19.28
CA ARG A 21 -15.53 5.39 -18.86
C ARG A 21 -15.87 5.91 -17.44
N GLY A 22 -16.00 7.23 -17.26
CA GLY A 22 -16.45 7.93 -16.03
C GLY A 22 -15.80 7.53 -14.68
N ARG A 23 -16.35 8.05 -13.57
CA ARG A 23 -15.99 7.68 -12.17
C ARG A 23 -16.09 6.16 -11.88
N SER A 24 -16.93 5.46 -12.63
CA SER A 24 -17.06 3.99 -12.62
C SER A 24 -15.78 3.27 -13.06
N GLY A 25 -15.02 3.85 -14.00
CA GLY A 25 -13.75 3.27 -14.49
C GLY A 25 -12.66 3.28 -13.43
N ALA A 26 -12.54 4.36 -12.64
CA ALA A 26 -11.57 4.45 -11.55
C ALA A 26 -11.85 3.43 -10.43
N SER A 27 -13.13 3.13 -10.16
CA SER A 27 -13.52 2.11 -9.17
C SER A 27 -13.14 0.69 -9.62
N GLY A 28 -13.32 0.37 -10.91
CA GLY A 28 -12.89 -0.91 -11.49
C GLY A 28 -11.36 -1.06 -11.53
N ALA A 29 -10.65 0.00 -11.91
CA ALA A 29 -9.19 0.04 -11.92
C ALA A 29 -8.60 -0.19 -10.52
N LEU A 30 -9.15 0.48 -9.51
CA LEU A 30 -8.74 0.31 -8.12
C LEU A 30 -8.98 -1.12 -7.63
N LYS A 31 -10.17 -1.69 -7.88
CA LYS A 31 -10.49 -3.07 -7.54
C LYS A 31 -9.46 -4.05 -8.15
N ALA A 32 -9.16 -3.91 -9.44
CA ALA A 32 -8.21 -4.77 -10.13
C ALA A 32 -6.79 -4.67 -9.56
N ALA A 33 -6.35 -3.46 -9.21
CA ALA A 33 -5.06 -3.26 -8.54
C ALA A 33 -5.00 -3.92 -7.16
N LEU A 34 -6.04 -3.73 -6.33
CA LEU A 34 -6.09 -4.30 -4.99
C LEU A 34 -6.12 -5.84 -5.02
N ASP A 35 -6.88 -6.42 -5.95
CA ASP A 35 -6.89 -7.88 -6.15
C ASP A 35 -5.49 -8.38 -6.55
N ALA A 36 -4.81 -7.69 -7.47
CA ALA A 36 -3.47 -8.06 -7.91
C ALA A 36 -2.41 -7.96 -6.80
N LEU A 37 -2.54 -7.03 -5.85
CA LEU A 37 -1.66 -6.92 -4.69
C LEU A 37 -1.85 -8.08 -3.69
N ALA A 38 -3.05 -8.67 -3.64
CA ALA A 38 -3.37 -9.76 -2.73
C ALA A 38 -2.86 -11.13 -3.22
N GLU A 39 -2.58 -11.30 -4.52
CA GLU A 39 -2.35 -12.59 -5.18
C GLU A 39 -0.94 -13.21 -5.01
N GLY A 40 -0.01 -12.59 -4.28
CA GLY A 40 1.36 -13.12 -4.21
C GLY A 40 2.14 -12.74 -2.95
N ALA A 41 3.24 -13.44 -2.70
CA ALA A 41 4.16 -13.12 -1.64
C ALA A 41 5.13 -11.98 -2.07
N THR A 42 5.57 -11.19 -1.10
CA THR A 42 6.59 -10.15 -1.28
C THR A 42 7.70 -10.34 -0.24
N PRO A 43 8.53 -11.40 -0.37
CA PRO A 43 9.57 -11.72 0.62
C PRO A 43 10.72 -10.71 0.67
N ASP A 44 10.80 -9.79 -0.30
CA ASP A 44 11.85 -8.80 -0.40
C ASP A 44 11.36 -7.53 -1.11
N PHE A 45 12.25 -6.53 -1.21
CA PHE A 45 11.95 -5.28 -1.89
C PHE A 45 11.63 -5.46 -3.39
N ALA A 46 12.34 -6.35 -4.09
CA ALA A 46 12.19 -6.52 -5.53
C ALA A 46 10.82 -7.11 -5.90
N SER A 47 10.42 -8.17 -5.19
CA SER A 47 9.10 -8.79 -5.32
C SER A 47 7.97 -7.83 -4.95
N ARG A 48 8.16 -6.99 -3.93
CA ARG A 48 7.22 -5.91 -3.58
C ARG A 48 7.04 -4.91 -4.73
N GLN A 49 8.13 -4.43 -5.33
CA GLN A 49 8.06 -3.51 -6.47
C GLN A 49 7.40 -4.18 -7.69
N GLN A 50 7.67 -5.46 -7.93
CA GLN A 50 7.01 -6.23 -8.98
C GLN A 50 5.49 -6.35 -8.74
N ALA A 51 5.06 -6.58 -7.50
CA ALA A 51 3.64 -6.63 -7.14
C ALA A 51 2.94 -5.28 -7.40
N ILE A 52 3.58 -4.16 -7.06
CA ILE A 52 3.06 -2.81 -7.35
C ILE A 52 2.91 -2.60 -8.87
N ARG A 53 3.93 -2.95 -9.66
CA ARG A 53 3.87 -2.84 -11.12
C ARG A 53 2.77 -3.72 -11.72
N LYS A 54 2.59 -4.95 -11.22
CA LYS A 54 1.50 -5.86 -11.63
C LYS A 54 0.13 -5.23 -11.32
N ALA A 55 -0.03 -4.63 -10.14
CA ALA A 55 -1.26 -3.97 -9.75
C ALA A 55 -1.59 -2.75 -10.64
N LEU A 56 -0.59 -1.93 -10.96
CA LEU A 56 -0.76 -0.82 -11.89
C LEU A 56 -1.11 -1.29 -13.31
N LEU A 57 -0.52 -2.39 -13.77
CA LEU A 57 -0.88 -3.00 -15.05
C LEU A 57 -2.32 -3.51 -15.05
N ALA A 58 -2.75 -4.17 -13.96
CA ALA A 58 -4.13 -4.62 -13.81
C ALA A 58 -5.12 -3.45 -13.86
N ALA A 59 -4.80 -2.33 -13.20
CA ALA A 59 -5.57 -1.09 -13.30
C ALA A 59 -5.60 -0.55 -14.75
N ALA A 60 -4.45 -0.44 -15.40
CA ALA A 60 -4.35 0.07 -16.78
C ALA A 60 -5.13 -0.78 -17.79
N ALA A 61 -5.16 -2.11 -17.59
CA ALA A 61 -5.92 -3.04 -18.44
C ALA A 61 -7.44 -2.83 -18.35
N THR A 62 -7.96 -2.23 -17.26
CA THR A 62 -9.38 -1.84 -17.17
C THR A 62 -9.72 -0.62 -18.03
N VAL A 63 -8.71 0.18 -18.39
CA VAL A 63 -8.86 1.44 -19.15
C VAL A 63 -8.67 1.21 -20.64
N SER A 64 -7.70 0.39 -21.04
CA SER A 64 -7.40 0.11 -22.45
C SER A 64 -6.91 -1.32 -22.65
N SER A 65 -7.26 -1.91 -23.80
CA SER A 65 -6.72 -3.19 -24.26
C SER A 65 -5.45 -3.05 -25.11
N ASN A 66 -5.04 -1.82 -25.44
CA ASN A 66 -3.85 -1.57 -26.24
C ASN A 66 -2.58 -1.65 -25.36
N PRO A 67 -1.63 -2.56 -25.64
CA PRO A 67 -0.42 -2.73 -24.81
C PRO A 67 0.46 -1.48 -24.69
N PHE A 68 0.54 -0.66 -25.74
CA PHE A 68 1.31 0.59 -25.72
C PHE A 68 0.67 1.61 -24.76
N ILE A 69 -0.66 1.73 -24.80
CA ILE A 69 -1.40 2.61 -23.89
C ILE A 69 -1.32 2.11 -22.44
N GLN A 70 -1.42 0.79 -22.23
CA GLN A 70 -1.24 0.20 -20.89
C GLN A 70 0.14 0.52 -20.33
N GLN A 71 1.20 0.37 -21.13
CA GLN A 71 2.56 0.66 -20.68
C GLN A 71 2.74 2.15 -20.32
N LEU A 72 2.20 3.07 -21.14
CA LEU A 72 2.24 4.50 -20.85
C LEU A 72 1.53 4.84 -19.53
N LEU A 73 0.36 4.24 -19.28
CA LEU A 73 -0.38 4.41 -18.02
C LEU A 73 0.40 3.85 -16.83
N VAL A 74 1.00 2.67 -16.97
CA VAL A 74 1.82 2.06 -15.91
C VAL A 74 2.99 2.96 -15.55
N ASP A 75 3.72 3.49 -16.54
CA ASP A 75 4.88 4.35 -16.29
C ASP A 75 4.47 5.67 -15.60
N GLN A 76 3.36 6.28 -16.05
CA GLN A 76 2.82 7.48 -15.39
C GLN A 76 2.38 7.22 -13.95
N LEU A 77 1.62 6.15 -13.72
CA LEU A 77 1.13 5.80 -12.39
C LEU A 77 2.28 5.40 -11.45
N LEU A 78 3.29 4.70 -11.96
CA LEU A 78 4.45 4.30 -11.16
C LEU A 78 5.25 5.53 -10.71
N ALA A 79 5.53 6.47 -11.62
CA ALA A 79 6.21 7.72 -11.27
C ALA A 79 5.42 8.54 -10.24
N GLY A 80 4.09 8.60 -10.38
CA GLY A 80 3.21 9.25 -9.40
C GLY A 80 3.24 8.56 -8.04
N TYR A 81 3.27 7.23 -8.01
CA TYR A 81 3.39 6.44 -6.78
C TYR A 81 4.74 6.65 -6.08
N GLU A 82 5.84 6.62 -6.82
CA GLU A 82 7.19 6.85 -6.28
C GLU A 82 7.30 8.25 -5.67
N THR A 83 6.86 9.28 -6.40
CA THR A 83 6.80 10.66 -5.90
C THR A 83 5.99 10.79 -4.61
N ALA A 84 4.80 10.17 -4.57
CA ALA A 84 3.92 10.24 -3.42
C ALA A 84 4.49 9.47 -2.20
N ALA A 85 5.14 8.33 -2.44
CA ALA A 85 5.80 7.54 -1.40
C ALA A 85 7.00 8.28 -0.79
N GLU A 86 7.83 8.93 -1.62
CA GLU A 86 8.95 9.75 -1.16
C GLU A 86 8.47 10.92 -0.28
N GLN A 87 7.44 11.65 -0.73
CA GLN A 87 6.87 12.77 0.04
C GLN A 87 6.26 12.32 1.37
N ALA A 88 5.53 11.21 1.38
CA ALA A 88 4.95 10.65 2.60
C ALA A 88 6.03 10.19 3.59
N SER A 89 7.12 9.57 3.10
CA SER A 89 8.26 9.18 3.92
C SER A 89 8.95 10.41 4.53
N ALA A 90 9.21 11.45 3.72
CA ALA A 90 9.85 12.67 4.19
C ALA A 90 9.02 13.39 5.26
N LEU A 91 7.69 13.45 5.09
CA LEU A 91 6.79 14.03 6.09
C LEU A 91 6.78 13.22 7.39
N THR A 92 6.79 11.88 7.29
CA THR A 92 6.85 10.99 8.45
C THR A 92 8.17 11.16 9.21
N ASP A 93 9.29 11.18 8.51
CA ASP A 93 10.61 11.37 9.12
C ASP A 93 10.71 12.76 9.78
N TYR A 94 10.17 13.82 9.15
CA TYR A 94 10.12 15.16 9.73
C TYR A 94 9.27 15.20 11.01
N TYR A 95 8.05 14.64 10.97
CA TYR A 95 7.18 14.58 12.14
C TYR A 95 7.85 13.87 13.31
N ASN A 96 8.45 12.70 13.05
CA ASN A 96 9.16 11.91 14.07
C ASN A 96 10.35 12.67 14.67
N GLN A 97 11.11 13.43 13.87
CA GLN A 97 12.21 14.26 14.37
C GLN A 97 11.73 15.43 15.23
N MET A 98 10.59 16.03 14.88
CA MET A 98 10.02 17.13 15.66
C MET A 98 9.40 16.64 16.97
N GLU A 99 8.77 15.47 16.95
CA GLU A 99 8.30 14.79 18.16
C GLU A 99 9.46 14.52 19.12
N GLU A 100 10.54 13.89 18.64
CA GLU A 100 11.73 13.58 19.46
C GLU A 100 12.29 14.84 20.13
N LYS A 101 12.52 15.91 19.36
CA LYS A 101 13.01 17.18 19.90
C LYS A 101 12.07 17.77 20.95
N GLY A 102 10.76 17.65 20.76
CA GLY A 102 9.77 18.13 21.72
C GLY A 102 9.80 17.34 23.03
N LEU A 103 9.93 16.01 22.95
CA LEU A 103 10.03 15.13 24.12
C LEU A 103 11.34 15.35 24.89
N GLU A 104 12.47 15.49 24.18
CA GLU A 104 13.77 15.83 24.78
C GLU A 104 13.72 17.15 25.57
N GLN A 105 13.05 18.18 25.01
CA GLN A 105 12.89 19.47 25.66
C GLN A 105 11.96 19.43 26.87
N HIS A 106 10.92 18.60 26.83
CA HIS A 106 10.01 18.42 27.97
C HIS A 106 10.73 17.76 29.16
N GLY A 107 11.62 16.81 28.88
CA GLY A 107 12.28 16.00 29.88
C GLY A 107 11.34 14.97 30.53
N GLY A 108 11.87 14.17 31.45
CA GLY A 108 11.12 13.10 32.13
C GLY A 108 11.56 11.70 31.72
N ASN A 109 10.84 10.69 32.21
CA ASN A 109 11.13 9.29 31.93
C ASN A 109 10.23 8.78 30.78
N ILE A 110 10.57 9.17 29.56
CA ILE A 110 9.78 8.87 28.36
C ILE A 110 10.50 7.78 27.56
N ALA A 111 9.80 6.68 27.30
CA ALA A 111 10.23 5.66 26.35
C ALA A 111 9.43 5.83 25.06
N ARG A 112 10.13 6.02 23.93
CA ARG A 112 9.52 6.15 22.61
C ARG A 112 9.81 4.91 21.78
N ALA A 113 8.78 4.33 21.19
CA ALA A 113 8.93 3.22 20.25
C ALA A 113 9.24 3.75 18.85
N ASP A 114 10.34 3.31 18.24
CA ASP A 114 10.66 3.64 16.85
C ASP A 114 9.87 2.75 15.88
N ILE A 115 8.58 3.05 15.74
CA ILE A 115 7.68 2.30 14.85
C ILE A 115 8.07 2.50 13.38
N ASN A 116 8.65 3.65 13.01
CA ASN A 116 9.12 3.91 11.65
C ASN A 116 10.36 3.07 11.32
N GLY A 117 11.30 2.94 12.26
CA GLY A 117 12.44 2.03 12.17
C GLY A 117 11.98 0.57 12.05
N LEU A 118 11.11 0.12 12.96
CA LEU A 118 10.52 -1.23 12.91
C LEU A 118 9.83 -1.52 11.57
N PHE A 119 9.07 -0.56 11.02
CA PHE A 119 8.42 -0.71 9.72
C PHE A 119 9.45 -0.87 8.59
N LYS A 120 10.56 -0.11 8.63
CA LYS A 120 11.66 -0.24 7.65
C LYS A 120 12.35 -1.60 7.76
N GLU A 121 12.56 -2.12 8.98
CA GLU A 121 13.10 -3.47 9.21
C GLU A 121 12.19 -4.56 8.66
N ILE A 122 10.88 -4.45 8.91
CA ILE A 122 9.88 -5.36 8.35
C ILE A 122 9.93 -5.37 6.83
N LEU A 123 10.00 -4.20 6.18
CA LEU A 123 10.08 -4.14 4.71
C LEU A 123 11.39 -4.71 4.16
N ALA A 124 12.49 -4.61 4.91
CA ALA A 124 13.79 -5.14 4.51
C ALA A 124 13.88 -6.67 4.63
N ASN A 125 13.23 -7.26 5.64
CA ASN A 125 13.21 -8.72 5.83
C ASN A 125 11.85 -9.21 6.40
N PRO A 126 10.77 -9.22 5.60
CA PRO A 126 9.43 -9.56 6.07
C PRO A 126 9.35 -10.96 6.69
N GLN A 127 10.13 -11.91 6.16
CA GLN A 127 10.10 -13.31 6.62
C GLN A 127 10.64 -13.47 8.05
N ALA A 128 11.59 -12.63 8.48
CA ALA A 128 12.06 -12.63 9.88
C ALA A 128 10.95 -12.27 10.88
N PHE A 129 9.93 -11.54 10.41
CA PHE A 129 8.75 -11.17 11.17
C PHE A 129 7.57 -12.10 10.90
N GLY A 130 7.76 -13.17 10.11
CA GLY A 130 6.73 -14.12 9.72
C GLY A 130 5.68 -13.56 8.77
N LEU A 131 6.00 -12.49 8.02
CA LEU A 131 5.09 -11.89 7.04
C LEU A 131 5.41 -12.41 5.64
N THR A 132 4.37 -12.67 4.86
CA THR A 132 4.51 -13.15 3.47
C THR A 132 4.13 -12.09 2.44
N ASN A 133 3.32 -11.09 2.79
CA ASN A 133 2.91 -10.01 1.89
C ASN A 133 2.91 -8.65 2.61
N THR A 134 3.62 -7.67 2.06
CA THR A 134 3.85 -6.34 2.65
C THR A 134 3.21 -5.19 1.88
N VAL A 135 2.34 -5.50 0.92
CA VAL A 135 1.76 -4.49 0.02
C VAL A 135 0.27 -4.67 -0.25
N GLY A 136 -0.22 -5.91 -0.25
CA GLY A 136 -1.62 -6.24 -0.20
C GLY A 136 -2.18 -6.17 1.23
N MET A 137 -3.44 -6.56 1.36
CA MET A 137 -4.17 -6.53 2.63
C MET A 137 -5.00 -7.79 2.80
N ALA A 138 -5.20 -8.22 4.05
CA ALA A 138 -5.93 -9.44 4.36
C ALA A 138 -7.45 -9.31 4.13
N CYS A 139 -8.00 -8.13 4.41
CA CYS A 139 -9.42 -7.85 4.30
C CYS A 139 -9.83 -7.59 2.83
N PRO A 140 -11.06 -7.99 2.45
CA PRO A 140 -11.56 -7.71 1.11
C PRO A 140 -11.53 -6.22 0.77
N PRO A 141 -11.29 -5.85 -0.51
CA PRO A 141 -11.35 -4.46 -0.95
C PRO A 141 -12.62 -3.71 -0.51
N GLY A 142 -12.44 -2.57 0.16
CA GLY A 142 -13.53 -1.73 0.66
C GLY A 142 -14.04 -2.10 2.07
N VAL A 143 -13.51 -3.16 2.68
CA VAL A 143 -13.84 -3.56 4.06
C VAL A 143 -12.77 -3.02 5.01
N SER A 144 -13.19 -2.30 6.06
CA SER A 144 -12.27 -1.83 7.11
C SER A 144 -11.83 -2.98 8.01
N ALA A 145 -10.64 -2.87 8.59
CA ALA A 145 -10.14 -3.84 9.56
C ALA A 145 -11.10 -4.07 10.74
N SER A 146 -11.86 -3.04 11.15
CA SER A 146 -12.85 -3.13 12.23
C SER A 146 -14.10 -3.96 11.88
N ALA A 147 -14.45 -4.09 10.60
CA ALA A 147 -15.60 -4.86 10.14
C ALA A 147 -15.20 -6.21 9.52
N CYS A 148 -13.90 -6.45 9.38
CA CYS A 148 -13.32 -7.62 8.76
C CYS A 148 -13.15 -8.76 9.76
N SER A 149 -13.32 -9.99 9.29
CA SER A 149 -12.95 -11.19 10.04
C SER A 149 -12.41 -12.25 9.08
N SER A 150 -11.66 -13.21 9.61
CA SER A 150 -11.12 -14.34 8.84
C SER A 150 -12.19 -15.25 8.25
N ALA A 151 -13.44 -15.16 8.70
CA ALA A 151 -14.57 -15.92 8.15
C ALA A 151 -15.27 -15.21 6.97
N MET A 152 -14.88 -13.97 6.65
CA MET A 152 -15.52 -13.19 5.59
C MET A 152 -15.14 -13.72 4.19
N PRO A 153 -16.10 -13.83 3.25
CA PRO A 153 -15.79 -14.15 1.87
C PRO A 153 -14.76 -13.19 1.28
N GLY A 154 -13.71 -13.74 0.66
CA GLY A 154 -12.63 -12.95 0.08
C GLY A 154 -11.50 -12.59 1.06
N PHE A 155 -11.61 -12.97 2.34
CA PHE A 155 -10.44 -12.93 3.24
C PHE A 155 -9.40 -13.94 2.75
N ASN A 156 -8.16 -13.49 2.59
CA ASN A 156 -7.09 -14.37 2.16
C ASN A 156 -6.30 -14.91 3.36
N ALA A 157 -6.60 -16.14 3.77
CA ALA A 157 -5.92 -16.81 4.88
C ALA A 157 -4.61 -17.52 4.48
N SER A 158 -4.21 -17.51 3.21
CA SER A 158 -3.00 -18.19 2.74
C SER A 158 -1.74 -17.32 2.82
N GLN A 159 -1.85 -16.11 3.38
CA GLN A 159 -0.79 -15.13 3.47
C GLN A 159 -0.87 -14.42 4.82
N ASP A 160 0.29 -14.11 5.38
CA ASP A 160 0.44 -13.27 6.55
C ASP A 160 0.75 -11.84 6.08
N TYR A 161 -0.26 -10.98 6.14
CA TYR A 161 -0.18 -9.61 5.61
C TYR A 161 0.34 -8.61 6.64
N LEU A 162 1.20 -7.70 6.19
CA LEU A 162 1.58 -6.50 6.94
C LEU A 162 0.37 -5.64 7.29
N PHE A 163 -0.62 -5.58 6.40
CA PHE A 163 -1.82 -4.76 6.56
C PHE A 163 -3.09 -5.60 6.62
N ALA A 164 -4.00 -5.24 7.53
CA ALA A 164 -5.34 -5.78 7.57
C ALA A 164 -6.22 -5.13 6.48
N ASP A 165 -6.20 -3.80 6.37
CA ASP A 165 -6.88 -3.03 5.33
C ASP A 165 -5.90 -2.06 4.64
N HIS A 166 -6.37 -0.96 4.06
CA HIS A 166 -5.52 -0.02 3.32
C HIS A 166 -4.64 0.88 4.20
N LEU A 167 -4.73 0.78 5.54
CA LEU A 167 -3.97 1.60 6.49
C LEU A 167 -3.53 0.83 7.75
N HIS A 168 -4.39 -0.01 8.31
CA HIS A 168 -4.17 -0.63 9.61
C HIS A 168 -3.27 -1.87 9.53
N PRO A 169 -2.38 -2.09 10.51
CA PRO A 169 -1.53 -3.27 10.55
C PRO A 169 -2.35 -4.57 10.73
N GLY A 170 -1.79 -5.67 10.24
CA GLY A 170 -2.32 -7.01 10.48
C GLY A 170 -2.19 -7.43 11.96
N PRO A 171 -2.93 -8.45 12.42
CA PRO A 171 -2.86 -8.94 13.79
C PRO A 171 -1.43 -9.33 14.26
N GLN A 172 -0.64 -9.91 13.37
CA GLN A 172 0.76 -10.25 13.67
C GLN A 172 1.62 -9.01 13.88
N VAL A 173 1.40 -7.96 13.10
CA VAL A 173 2.14 -6.70 13.23
C VAL A 173 1.75 -5.96 14.51
N HIS A 174 0.47 -6.01 14.90
CA HIS A 174 0.05 -5.56 16.24
C HIS A 174 0.78 -6.34 17.36
N THR A 175 0.98 -7.64 17.19
CA THR A 175 1.72 -8.46 18.16
C THR A 175 3.19 -8.06 18.23
N ILE A 176 3.83 -7.80 17.09
CA ILE A 176 5.23 -7.35 17.03
C ILE A 176 5.38 -5.98 17.71
N ILE A 177 4.46 -5.04 17.48
CA ILE A 177 4.48 -3.70 18.11
C ILE A 177 4.34 -3.78 19.64
N ALA A 178 3.69 -4.82 20.17
CA ALA A 178 3.41 -4.97 21.59
C ALA A 178 4.53 -5.67 22.39
N GLN A 179 5.52 -6.26 21.72
CA GLN A 179 6.66 -6.96 22.33
C GLN A 179 7.72 -5.98 22.83
#